data_AF-A0A1I0TZF8-F1
#
_entry.id   AF-A0A1I0TZF8-F1
#
_cell.length_a   1.000
_cell.length_b   1.000
_cell.length_c   1.000
_cell.angle_alpha   90.00
_cell.angle_beta   90.00
_cell.angle_gamma   90.00
#
_symmetry.space_group_name_H-M   'P 1'
#
loop_
_entity.id
_entity.type
_entity.pdbx_description
1 polymer ?
#
loop_
_entity_poly.entity_id
_entity_poly.type
_entity_poly.pdbx_seq_one_letter_code
_entity_poly.pdbx_strand_id
1 'polypeptide(L)'
;MTEMPYLCWAFLYTSTGVNSYVPYYSKRFGIDFLRYFIVNIIGVFLLCTAFVVKYGMSSLSALNVIHFIILVLFYMFFGTSLIVLIKNIEISLTIIIIYTVLEVVTLGEFMPWPHIFLFQPPVWDPFLLRKLVILSITVIVLMFTTFVFIQRADRKPQ
;
A
#
# COMPACT_ATOMS: atom_id res chain seq x y z
N MET A 1 -11.06 -16.12 -14.09
CA MET A 1 -9.70 -16.09 -13.50
C MET A 1 -9.48 -14.72 -12.88
N THR A 2 -9.66 -14.63 -11.57
CA THR A 2 -9.38 -13.42 -10.76
C THR A 2 -7.88 -13.37 -10.50
N GLU A 3 -7.14 -12.79 -11.43
CA GLU A 3 -5.70 -12.56 -11.29
C GLU A 3 -5.45 -11.50 -10.22
N MET A 4 -4.65 -11.86 -9.22
CA MET A 4 -4.28 -11.01 -8.09
C MET A 4 -3.61 -9.70 -8.57
N PRO A 5 -3.79 -8.58 -7.83
CA PRO A 5 -3.30 -7.25 -8.22
C PRO A 5 -1.81 -7.15 -8.55
N TYR A 6 -0.99 -7.95 -7.88
CA TYR A 6 0.47 -7.96 -8.04
C TYR A 6 0.93 -8.69 -9.33
N LEU A 7 0.09 -9.56 -9.90
CA LEU A 7 0.45 -10.37 -11.07
C LEU A 7 0.43 -9.59 -12.38
N CYS A 8 -0.40 -8.55 -12.49
CA CYS A 8 -0.42 -7.71 -13.69
C CYS A 8 0.86 -6.86 -13.79
N TRP A 9 1.43 -6.44 -12.66
CA TRP A 9 2.78 -5.88 -12.60
C TRP A 9 3.85 -6.97 -12.76
N ALA A 10 3.65 -8.17 -12.19
CA ALA A 10 4.53 -9.34 -12.37
C ALA A 10 4.78 -9.63 -13.85
N PHE A 11 3.72 -9.87 -14.62
CA PHE A 11 3.80 -10.14 -16.06
C PHE A 11 4.49 -9.02 -16.86
N LEU A 12 4.41 -7.77 -16.40
CA LEU A 12 4.99 -6.61 -17.05
C LEU A 12 6.52 -6.53 -16.90
N TYR A 13 7.09 -7.14 -15.85
CA TYR A 13 8.54 -7.13 -15.59
C TYR A 13 9.24 -8.48 -15.83
N THR A 14 8.52 -9.62 -15.80
CA THR A 14 9.09 -10.91 -16.20
C THR A 14 9.10 -11.13 -17.71
N SER A 15 8.15 -10.53 -18.45
CA SER A 15 8.19 -10.59 -19.91
C SER A 15 9.17 -9.53 -20.45
N THR A 16 10.00 -9.93 -21.40
CA THR A 16 11.10 -9.21 -22.04
C THR A 16 10.72 -7.89 -22.76
N GLY A 17 9.54 -7.33 -22.50
CA GLY A 17 8.97 -6.13 -23.14
C GLY A 17 8.67 -4.96 -22.19
N VAL A 18 9.38 -4.85 -21.06
CA VAL A 18 9.17 -3.80 -20.03
C VAL A 18 9.09 -2.39 -20.62
N ASN A 19 9.86 -2.08 -21.66
CA ASN A 19 9.88 -0.74 -22.26
C ASN A 19 8.70 -0.47 -23.22
N SER A 20 8.05 -1.50 -23.78
CA SER A 20 6.96 -1.31 -24.76
C SER A 20 5.57 -1.18 -24.11
N TYR A 21 5.35 -1.78 -22.94
CA TYR A 21 4.02 -1.81 -22.31
C TYR A 21 3.78 -0.68 -21.31
N VAL A 22 4.83 -0.10 -20.71
CA VAL A 22 4.75 1.06 -19.79
C VAL A 22 3.89 2.23 -20.32
N PRO A 23 4.08 2.73 -21.57
CA PRO A 23 3.25 3.83 -22.09
C PRO A 23 1.76 3.49 -22.23
N TYR A 24 1.43 2.22 -22.51
CA TYR A 24 0.05 1.78 -22.69
C TYR A 24 -0.72 1.73 -21.36
N TYR A 25 -0.06 1.25 -20.30
CA TYR A 25 -0.65 1.18 -18.96
C TYR A 25 -0.66 2.53 -18.23
N SER A 26 0.29 3.43 -18.49
CA SER A 26 0.29 4.81 -17.96
C SER A 26 -1.02 5.55 -18.25
N LYS A 27 -1.59 5.36 -19.46
CA LYS A 27 -2.86 6.01 -19.87
C LYS A 27 -4.09 5.50 -19.12
N ARG A 28 -4.08 4.27 -18.62
CA ARG A 28 -5.21 3.66 -17.88
C ARG A 28 -4.98 3.63 -16.37
N PHE A 29 -3.92 4.27 -15.89
CA PHE A 29 -3.52 4.28 -14.48
C PHE A 29 -4.69 4.59 -13.53
N GLY A 30 -5.55 5.57 -13.84
CA GLY A 30 -6.69 5.92 -12.99
C GLY A 30 -7.77 4.82 -12.91
N ILE A 31 -8.06 4.13 -14.01
CA ILE A 31 -9.07 3.05 -14.04
C ILE A 31 -8.53 1.82 -13.31
N ASP A 32 -7.26 1.47 -13.56
CA ASP A 32 -6.60 0.36 -12.88
C ASP A 32 -6.48 0.65 -11.38
N PHE A 33 -6.12 1.88 -10.99
CA PHE A 33 -6.12 2.32 -9.59
C PHE A 33 -7.47 2.08 -8.91
N LEU A 34 -8.57 2.52 -9.54
CA LEU A 34 -9.91 2.35 -8.98
C LEU A 34 -10.30 0.87 -8.87
N ARG A 35 -9.99 0.06 -9.90
CA ARG A 35 -10.23 -1.38 -9.88
C ARG A 35 -9.50 -2.05 -8.72
N TYR A 36 -8.22 -1.73 -8.52
CA TYR A 36 -7.44 -2.32 -7.43
C TYR A 36 -7.86 -1.80 -6.07
N PHE A 37 -8.24 -0.52 -5.96
CA PHE A 37 -8.79 0.02 -4.72
C PHE A 37 -10.05 -0.75 -4.30
N ILE A 38 -10.98 -1.03 -5.22
CA ILE A 38 -12.19 -1.83 -4.96
C ILE A 38 -11.83 -3.23 -4.45
N VAL A 39 -10.86 -3.90 -5.06
CA VAL A 39 -10.43 -5.23 -4.59
C VAL A 39 -9.86 -5.15 -3.17
N ASN A 40 -9.08 -4.11 -2.86
CA ASN A 40 -8.50 -3.95 -1.54
C ASN A 40 -9.50 -3.51 -0.45
N ILE A 41 -10.73 -3.08 -0.80
CA ILE A 41 -11.81 -2.88 0.18
C ILE A 41 -12.14 -4.19 0.91
N ILE A 42 -11.99 -5.34 0.24
CA ILE A 42 -12.12 -6.65 0.90
C ILE A 42 -11.05 -6.79 2.00
N GLY A 43 -9.83 -6.31 1.75
CA GLY A 43 -8.76 -6.25 2.74
C GLY A 43 -9.11 -5.36 3.94
N VAL A 44 -9.70 -4.19 3.70
CA VAL A 44 -10.21 -3.32 4.77
C VAL A 44 -11.25 -4.05 5.61
N PHE A 45 -12.20 -4.74 4.97
CA PHE A 45 -13.23 -5.51 5.67
C PHE A 45 -12.64 -6.64 6.54
N LEU A 46 -11.64 -7.36 6.01
CA LEU A 46 -10.90 -8.39 6.77
C LEU A 46 -10.17 -7.81 7.97
N LEU A 47 -9.49 -6.66 7.81
CA LEU A 47 -8.80 -5.97 8.90
C LEU A 47 -9.78 -5.49 9.98
N CYS A 48 -10.90 -4.88 9.58
CA CYS A 48 -11.97 -4.49 10.50
C CYS A 48 -12.50 -5.70 11.28
N THR A 49 -12.75 -6.82 10.60
CA THR A 49 -13.24 -8.05 11.24
C THR A 49 -12.22 -8.60 12.24
N ALA A 50 -10.95 -8.70 11.85
CA ALA A 50 -9.87 -9.14 12.74
C ALA A 50 -9.71 -8.23 13.97
N PHE A 51 -9.87 -6.92 13.78
CA PHE A 51 -9.82 -5.95 14.86
C PHE A 51 -10.99 -6.09 15.84
N VAL A 52 -12.21 -6.29 15.33
CA VAL A 52 -13.40 -6.54 16.15
C VAL A 52 -13.28 -7.85 16.92
N VAL A 53 -12.76 -8.91 16.32
CA VAL A 53 -12.56 -10.19 17.00
C VAL A 53 -11.57 -10.04 18.16
N LYS A 54 -10.55 -9.20 18.02
CA LYS A 54 -9.50 -9.02 19.04
C LYS A 54 -9.90 -8.04 20.16
N TYR A 55 -10.57 -6.93 19.83
CA TYR A 55 -10.83 -5.82 20.76
C TYR A 55 -12.31 -5.55 21.03
N GLY A 56 -13.22 -6.30 20.40
CA GLY A 56 -14.66 -6.16 20.55
C GLY A 56 -15.26 -5.06 19.66
N MET A 57 -16.59 -5.07 19.54
CA MET A 57 -17.35 -4.21 18.62
C MET A 57 -17.33 -2.71 19.01
N SER A 58 -17.10 -2.41 20.30
CA SER A 58 -16.93 -1.04 20.82
C SER A 58 -15.68 -0.33 20.29
N SER A 59 -14.70 -1.09 19.76
CA SER A 59 -13.47 -0.56 19.20
C SER A 59 -13.62 -0.06 17.74
N LEU A 60 -14.75 -0.35 17.07
CA LEU A 60 -14.97 0.01 15.67
C LEU A 60 -15.43 1.47 15.55
N SER A 61 -14.48 2.39 15.71
CA SER A 61 -14.65 3.82 15.45
C SER A 61 -14.50 4.15 13.97
N ALA A 62 -15.18 5.20 13.51
CA ALA A 62 -15.00 5.75 12.16
C ALA A 62 -13.52 6.10 11.87
N LEU A 63 -12.78 6.56 12.89
CA LEU A 63 -11.35 6.86 12.74
C LEU A 63 -10.52 5.60 12.42
N ASN A 64 -10.85 4.46 13.02
CA ASN A 64 -10.14 3.20 12.78
C ASN A 64 -10.42 2.69 11.36
N VAL A 65 -11.66 2.83 10.89
CA VAL A 65 -12.02 2.48 9.50
C VAL A 65 -11.27 3.37 8.51
N ILE A 66 -11.24 4.69 8.73
CA ILE A 66 -10.47 5.62 7.90
C ILE A 66 -8.99 5.24 7.91
N HIS A 67 -8.43 4.93 9.08
CA HIS A 67 -7.03 4.50 9.18
C HIS A 67 -6.74 3.26 8.33
N PHE A 68 -7.59 2.23 8.37
CA PHE A 68 -7.41 1.03 7.55
C PHE A 68 -7.53 1.30 6.04
N ILE A 69 -8.40 2.22 5.62
CA ILE A 69 -8.50 2.65 4.23
C ILE A 69 -7.19 3.31 3.78
N ILE A 70 -6.66 4.23 4.60
CA ILE A 70 -5.39 4.92 4.28
C ILE A 70 -4.22 3.92 4.33
N LEU A 71 -4.25 2.92 5.21
CA LEU A 71 -3.24 1.87 5.29
C LEU A 71 -3.19 1.04 4.00
N VAL A 72 -4.36 0.69 3.45
CA VAL A 72 -4.45 0.02 2.15
C VAL A 72 -3.89 0.89 1.03
N LEU A 73 -4.22 2.20 1.02
CA LEU A 73 -3.66 3.13 0.06
C LEU A 73 -2.13 3.21 0.16
N PHE A 74 -1.59 3.22 1.38
CA PHE A 74 -0.15 3.18 1.63
C PHE A 74 0.49 1.97 0.96
N TYR A 75 -0.01 0.76 1.19
CA TYR A 75 0.59 -0.44 0.58
C TYR A 75 0.49 -0.45 -0.94
N MET A 76 -0.60 0.08 -1.50
CA MET A 76 -0.77 0.18 -2.94
C MET A 76 0.26 1.14 -3.57
N PHE A 77 0.47 2.32 -2.97
CA PHE A 77 1.46 3.29 -3.48
C PHE A 77 2.90 2.89 -3.15
N PHE A 78 3.14 2.31 -1.98
CA PHE A 78 4.46 1.82 -1.58
C PHE A 78 4.93 0.68 -2.49
N GLY A 79 4.05 -0.31 -2.73
CA GLY A 79 4.37 -1.43 -3.62
C GLY A 79 4.62 -0.99 -5.06
N THR A 80 3.76 -0.13 -5.61
CA THR A 80 3.97 0.41 -6.96
C THR A 80 5.26 1.23 -7.05
N SER A 81 5.55 2.10 -6.07
CA SER A 81 6.80 2.88 -6.03
C SER A 81 8.03 1.98 -6.00
N LEU A 82 8.03 0.90 -5.19
CA LEU A 82 9.16 -0.03 -5.12
C LEU A 82 9.38 -0.76 -6.45
N ILE A 83 8.31 -1.24 -7.09
CA ILE A 83 8.43 -1.97 -8.36
C ILE A 83 8.99 -1.05 -9.46
N VAL A 84 8.54 0.22 -9.52
CA VAL A 84 9.08 1.20 -10.49
C VAL A 84 10.55 1.51 -10.23
N LEU A 85 10.95 1.63 -8.95
CA LEU A 85 12.31 1.99 -8.56
C LEU A 85 13.30 0.85 -8.78
N ILE A 86 12.98 -0.34 -8.28
CA ILE A 86 13.87 -1.51 -8.24
C ILE A 86 13.85 -2.24 -9.59
N LYS A 87 12.72 -2.18 -10.32
CA LYS A 87 12.49 -2.91 -11.57
C LYS A 87 12.64 -4.43 -11.43
N ASN A 88 12.52 -4.94 -10.21
CA ASN A 88 12.50 -6.35 -9.89
C ASN A 88 11.41 -6.59 -8.84
N ILE A 89 10.48 -7.48 -9.18
CA ILE A 89 9.28 -7.72 -8.39
C ILE A 89 9.55 -8.64 -7.22
N GLU A 90 10.46 -9.59 -7.37
CA GLU A 90 10.87 -10.48 -6.28
C GLU A 90 11.45 -9.66 -5.14
N ILE A 91 12.41 -8.77 -5.46
CA ILE A 91 13.04 -7.90 -4.46
C ILE A 91 12.00 -6.95 -3.84
N SER A 92 11.12 -6.35 -4.65
CA SER A 92 10.08 -5.44 -4.15
C SER A 92 9.11 -6.14 -3.20
N LEU A 93 8.68 -7.35 -3.56
CA LEU A 93 7.78 -8.17 -2.74
C LEU A 93 8.46 -8.62 -1.45
N THR A 94 9.73 -9.03 -1.51
CA THR A 94 10.53 -9.37 -0.32
C THR A 94 10.60 -8.19 0.65
N ILE A 95 10.85 -6.96 0.17
CA ILE A 95 10.90 -5.76 1.02
C ILE A 95 9.56 -5.50 1.71
N ILE A 96 8.44 -5.61 0.97
CA ILE A 96 7.09 -5.40 1.53
C ILE A 96 6.78 -6.46 2.60
N ILE A 97 7.14 -7.72 2.36
CA ILE A 97 6.95 -8.80 3.32
C ILE A 97 7.79 -8.57 4.56
N ILE A 98 9.09 -8.27 4.41
CA ILE A 98 9.97 -8.00 5.55
C ILE A 98 9.43 -6.84 6.38
N TYR A 99 9.05 -5.74 5.74
CA TYR A 99 8.45 -4.59 6.43
C TYR A 99 7.20 -5.00 7.23
N THR A 100 6.29 -5.74 6.60
CA THR A 100 5.02 -6.15 7.23
C THR A 100 5.25 -7.12 8.38
N VAL A 101 6.12 -8.12 8.20
CA VAL A 101 6.46 -9.10 9.26
C VAL A 101 7.13 -8.39 10.43
N LEU A 102 8.08 -7.49 10.17
CA LEU A 102 8.76 -6.76 11.23
C LEU A 102 7.80 -5.87 12.02
N GLU A 103 6.89 -5.16 11.35
CA GLU A 103 5.87 -4.34 12.02
C GLU A 103 4.96 -5.20 12.91
N VAL A 104 4.52 -6.37 12.42
CA VAL A 104 3.67 -7.30 13.18
C VAL A 104 4.40 -7.92 14.36
N VAL A 105 5.64 -8.37 14.18
CA VAL A 105 6.43 -9.03 15.23
C VAL A 105 6.85 -8.03 16.32
N THR A 106 7.17 -6.80 15.94
CA THR A 106 7.62 -5.78 16.89
C THR A 106 6.48 -5.01 17.55
N LEU A 107 5.22 -5.28 17.17
CA LEU A 107 4.02 -4.58 17.63
C LEU A 107 4.12 -3.04 17.52
N GLY A 108 5.03 -2.54 16.68
CA GLY A 108 5.31 -1.13 16.50
C GLY A 108 5.92 -0.42 17.73
N GLU A 109 6.76 -1.09 18.52
CA GLU A 109 7.41 -0.48 19.70
C GLU A 109 8.96 -0.46 19.65
N PHE A 110 9.59 -1.29 18.80
CA PHE A 110 11.04 -1.53 18.88
C PHE A 110 11.89 -0.90 17.75
N MET A 111 11.27 -0.31 16.73
CA MET A 111 12.00 0.18 15.56
C MET A 111 11.84 1.69 15.40
N PRO A 112 12.88 2.43 14.97
CA PRO A 112 12.82 3.89 14.86
C PRO A 112 12.04 4.41 13.65
N TRP A 113 11.35 3.54 12.90
CA TRP A 113 10.60 3.90 11.71
C TRP A 113 9.14 4.25 12.03
N PRO A 114 8.43 4.96 11.15
CA PRO A 114 7.03 5.30 11.39
C PRO A 114 6.17 4.04 11.52
N HIS A 115 5.60 3.84 12.72
CA HIS A 115 4.68 2.74 12.99
C HIS A 115 3.29 3.08 12.49
N ILE A 116 2.85 2.33 11.49
CA ILE A 116 1.64 2.62 10.74
C ILE A 116 0.49 1.72 11.22
N PHE A 117 0.80 0.59 11.86
CA PHE A 117 -0.21 -0.38 12.27
C PHE A 117 -0.83 -0.03 13.63
N LEU A 118 -2.08 -0.46 13.82
CA LEU A 118 -2.82 -0.34 15.07
C LEU A 118 -2.83 -1.70 15.78
N PHE A 119 -2.05 -1.81 16.85
CA PHE A 119 -1.97 -3.01 17.70
C PHE A 119 -2.57 -2.80 19.09
N GLN A 120 -3.10 -1.61 19.37
CA GLN A 120 -3.78 -1.27 20.62
C GLN A 120 -5.11 -0.61 20.25
N PRO A 121 -6.19 -0.83 21.03
CA PRO A 121 -7.49 -0.24 20.77
C PRO A 121 -7.46 1.26 21.12
N PRO A 122 -7.37 2.17 20.14
CA PRO A 122 -7.26 3.58 20.44
C PRO A 122 -8.67 4.15 20.50
N VAL A 123 -9.18 4.37 21.70
CA VAL A 123 -10.40 5.14 21.90
C VAL A 123 -9.95 6.58 22.13
N TRP A 124 -9.82 7.34 21.04
CA TRP A 124 -9.53 8.79 21.03
C TRP A 124 -8.16 9.24 21.57
N ASP A 125 -7.14 8.38 21.53
CA ASP A 125 -5.80 8.77 21.97
C ASP A 125 -5.07 9.68 20.95
N PRO A 126 -4.29 10.67 21.41
CA PRO A 126 -3.47 11.53 20.55
C PRO A 126 -2.45 10.74 19.71
N PHE A 127 -2.12 9.52 20.13
CA PHE A 127 -1.26 8.61 19.40
C PHE A 127 -1.87 8.11 18.08
N LEU A 128 -3.20 7.87 18.04
CA LEU A 128 -3.91 7.48 16.82
C LEU A 128 -3.86 8.61 15.78
N LEU A 129 -4.15 9.84 16.21
CA LEU A 129 -4.11 11.01 15.34
C LEU A 129 -2.71 11.22 14.76
N ARG A 130 -1.66 11.05 15.58
CA ARG A 130 -0.27 11.14 15.09
C ARG A 130 0.02 10.08 14.02
N LYS A 131 -0.37 8.82 14.26
CA LYS A 131 -0.20 7.73 13.27
C LYS A 131 -0.95 8.01 11.98
N LEU A 132 -2.19 8.50 12.08
CA LEU A 132 -3.01 8.86 10.93
C LEU A 132 -2.36 10.00 10.12
N VAL A 133 -1.90 11.06 10.78
CA VAL A 133 -1.24 12.19 10.11
C VAL A 133 0.05 11.75 9.39
N ILE A 134 0.91 10.99 10.08
CA ILE A 134 2.15 10.47 9.48
C ILE A 134 1.82 9.60 8.25
N LEU A 135 0.83 8.72 8.39
CA LEU A 135 0.39 7.84 7.32
C LEU A 135 -0.16 8.63 6.13
N SER A 136 -1.03 9.62 6.36
CA SER A 136 -1.57 10.48 5.31
C SER A 136 -0.47 11.25 4.57
N ILE A 137 0.49 11.84 5.29
CA ILE A 137 1.63 12.54 4.68
C ILE A 137 2.45 11.56 3.83
N THR A 138 2.73 10.37 4.35
CA THR A 138 3.51 9.36 3.64
C THR A 138 2.81 8.89 2.36
N VAL A 139 1.49 8.68 2.40
CA VAL A 139 0.68 8.35 1.21
C VAL A 139 0.76 9.45 0.15
N ILE A 140 0.64 10.73 0.56
CA ILE A 140 0.73 11.86 -0.37
C ILE A 140 2.11 11.90 -1.02
N VAL A 141 3.18 11.78 -0.23
CA VAL A 141 4.56 11.74 -0.75
C VAL A 141 4.74 10.57 -1.72
N LEU A 142 4.28 9.37 -1.35
CA LEU A 142 4.38 8.18 -2.21
C LEU A 142 3.57 8.32 -3.50
N MET A 143 2.40 8.95 -3.46
CA MET A 143 1.60 9.23 -4.64
C MET A 143 2.38 10.15 -5.60
N PHE A 144 2.98 11.23 -5.08
CA PHE A 144 3.80 12.13 -5.88
C PHE A 144 5.04 11.43 -6.44
N THR A 145 5.76 10.64 -5.66
CA THR A 145 6.94 9.91 -6.15
C THR A 145 6.56 8.91 -7.23
N THR A 146 5.50 8.12 -7.02
CA THR A 146 5.01 7.16 -8.01
C THR A 146 4.62 7.86 -9.30
N PHE A 147 3.90 8.98 -9.22
CA PHE A 147 3.54 9.76 -10.40
C PHE A 147 4.75 10.31 -11.16
N VAL A 148 5.72 10.91 -10.45
CA VAL A 148 6.95 11.44 -11.06
C VAL A 148 7.78 10.32 -11.71
N PHE A 149 7.90 9.17 -11.05
CA PHE A 149 8.66 8.05 -11.59
C PHE A 149 7.97 7.40 -12.79
N ILE A 150 6.64 7.26 -12.78
CA ILE A 150 5.87 6.79 -13.94
C ILE A 150 6.07 7.73 -15.13
N GLN A 151 5.96 9.06 -14.92
CA GLN A 151 6.21 10.03 -16.01
C GLN A 151 7.64 9.97 -16.54
N ARG A 152 8.64 9.78 -15.68
CA ARG A 152 10.04 9.63 -16.13
C ARG A 152 10.27 8.33 -16.89
N ALA A 153 9.60 7.24 -16.50
CA ALA A 153 9.66 5.97 -17.21
C ALA A 153 9.07 6.09 -18.62
N ASP A 154 8.00 6.87 -18.78
CA ASP A 154 7.32 7.13 -20.06
C ASP A 154 8.14 8.02 -21.01
N ARG A 155 9.05 8.87 -20.47
CA ARG A 155 9.89 9.79 -21.26
C ARG A 155 11.15 9.17 -21.86
N LYS A 156 11.43 7.88 -21.67
CA LYS A 156 12.56 7.24 -22.38
C LYS A 156 12.23 7.15 -23.86
N PRO A 157 12.93 7.87 -24.76
CA PRO A 157 12.75 7.74 -26.19
C PRO A 157 13.28 6.39 -26.67
N GLN A 158 12.71 5.96 -27.80
CA GLN A 158 13.02 4.78 -28.61
C GLN A 158 14.52 4.56 -28.83
#